data_AF-A0A552F2S8-F1
#
_entry.id   AF-A0A552F2S8-F1
#
_cell.length_a   1.000
_cell.length_b   1.000
_cell.length_c   1.000
_cell.angle_alpha   90.00
_cell.angle_beta   90.00
_cell.angle_gamma   90.00
#
_symmetry.space_group_name_H-M   'P 1'
#
loop_
_entity.id
_entity.type
_entity.pdbx_description
1 polymer ?
#
loop_
_entity_poly.entity_id
_entity_poly.type
_entity_poly.pdbx_seq_one_letter_code
_entity_poly.pdbx_strand_id
1 'polypeptide(L)'
;RIKVAKIHAQITDNRKDHLHKLTTQLVRENQTIVVENLAIKNMVKNQKLSQAISDVSWGEITRQLAYKCRWYGRNYIEIDRWFPSSKRCSNCGYIAEKMPLNIREWDCPDCGTHHDRDVNASKNILAAGLAVSVCRATIRPEQSKSVKAGAEPRKGKKQKPKS
;
A
#
# COMPACT_ATOMS: atom_id res chain seq x y z
N ARG A 1 -36.88 -1.69 -15.20
CA ARG A 1 -35.44 -1.51 -15.56
C ARG A 1 -34.98 -0.06 -15.38
N ILE A 2 -35.65 0.94 -15.95
CA ILE A 2 -35.30 2.38 -15.80
C ILE A 2 -35.27 2.83 -14.32
N LYS A 3 -36.25 2.43 -13.50
CA LYS A 3 -36.30 2.80 -12.06
C LYS A 3 -35.09 2.29 -11.26
N VAL A 4 -34.67 1.04 -11.53
CA VAL A 4 -33.49 0.43 -10.90
C VAL A 4 -32.21 1.14 -11.34
N ALA A 5 -32.07 1.43 -12.64
CA ALA A 5 -30.93 2.18 -13.15
C ALA A 5 -30.80 3.57 -12.51
N LYS A 6 -31.92 4.29 -12.32
CA LYS A 6 -31.94 5.59 -11.63
C LYS A 6 -31.47 5.51 -10.17
N ILE A 7 -31.87 4.46 -9.44
CA ILE A 7 -31.43 4.26 -8.05
C ILE A 7 -29.92 3.97 -7.99
N HIS A 8 -29.40 3.12 -8.87
CA HIS A 8 -27.96 2.85 -8.93
C HIS A 8 -27.15 4.09 -9.30
N ALA A 9 -27.66 4.94 -10.21
CA ALA A 9 -27.04 6.22 -10.53
C ALA A 9 -27.00 7.13 -9.28
N GLN A 10 -28.12 7.30 -8.59
CA GLN A 10 -28.18 8.10 -7.36
C GLN A 10 -27.21 7.62 -6.28
N ILE A 11 -27.13 6.30 -6.04
CA ILE A 11 -26.20 5.71 -5.07
C ILE A 11 -24.75 6.01 -5.49
N THR A 12 -24.45 5.86 -6.79
CA THR A 12 -23.12 6.10 -7.32
C THR A 12 -22.72 7.58 -7.19
N ASP A 13 -23.64 8.49 -7.48
CA ASP A 13 -23.40 9.93 -7.39
C ASP A 13 -23.24 10.39 -5.93
N ASN A 14 -24.05 9.88 -5.01
CA ASN A 14 -23.89 10.13 -3.58
C ASN A 14 -22.54 9.63 -3.06
N ARG A 15 -22.09 8.44 -3.49
CA ARG A 15 -20.77 7.91 -3.13
C ARG A 15 -19.66 8.81 -3.66
N LYS A 16 -19.72 9.19 -4.94
CA LYS A 16 -18.73 10.10 -5.54
C LYS A 16 -18.68 11.43 -4.81
N ASP A 17 -19.83 12.05 -4.53
CA ASP A 17 -19.91 13.31 -3.79
C ASP A 17 -19.28 13.19 -2.40
N HIS A 18 -19.59 12.13 -1.65
CA HIS A 18 -18.98 11.86 -0.35
C HIS A 18 -17.45 11.72 -0.45
N LEU A 19 -16.95 10.93 -1.40
CA LEU A 19 -15.51 10.75 -1.62
C LEU A 19 -14.82 12.08 -1.97
N HIS A 20 -15.45 12.89 -2.84
CA HIS A 20 -14.92 14.18 -3.20
C HIS A 20 -14.87 15.13 -2.00
N LYS A 21 -15.92 15.19 -1.17
CA LYS A 21 -15.94 16.02 0.04
C LYS A 21 -14.87 15.57 1.04
N LEU A 22 -14.83 14.27 1.35
CA LEU A 22 -13.86 13.68 2.27
C LEU A 22 -12.41 13.94 1.84
N THR A 23 -12.06 13.61 0.60
CA THR A 23 -10.68 13.77 0.13
C THR A 23 -10.29 15.24 -0.02
N THR A 24 -11.23 16.14 -0.35
CA THR A 24 -10.96 17.58 -0.33
C THR A 24 -10.70 18.07 1.09
N GLN A 25 -11.50 17.63 2.07
CA GLN A 25 -11.30 17.99 3.47
C GLN A 25 -9.91 17.55 3.94
N LEU A 26 -9.56 16.27 3.75
CA LEU A 26 -8.27 15.72 4.15
C LEU A 26 -7.09 16.50 3.56
N VAL A 27 -7.15 16.86 2.27
CA VAL A 27 -6.08 17.61 1.59
C VAL A 27 -5.99 19.06 2.06
N ARG A 28 -7.11 19.68 2.46
CA ARG A 28 -7.09 21.05 2.97
C ARG A 28 -6.50 21.13 4.37
N GLU A 29 -6.85 20.16 5.22
CA GLU A 29 -6.46 20.12 6.64
C GLU A 29 -5.02 19.62 6.87
N ASN A 30 -4.44 18.87 5.93
CA ASN A 30 -3.13 18.22 6.10
C ASN A 30 -2.09 18.68 5.07
N GLN A 31 -0.84 18.86 5.51
CA GLN A 31 0.29 19.19 4.63
C GLN A 31 0.84 17.97 3.88
N THR A 32 0.79 16.82 4.53
CA THR A 32 1.28 15.55 4.01
C THR A 32 0.26 14.47 4.28
N ILE A 33 -0.04 13.67 3.26
CA ILE A 33 -0.89 12.49 3.36
C ILE A 33 -0.05 11.29 2.95
N VAL A 34 0.03 10.31 3.85
CA VAL A 34 0.73 9.05 3.61
C VAL A 34 -0.28 7.92 3.55
N VAL A 35 -0.18 7.07 2.53
CA VAL A 35 -1.05 5.91 2.36
C VAL A 35 -0.25 4.65 2.10
N GLU A 36 -0.79 3.50 2.48
CA GLU A 36 -0.23 2.20 2.13
C GLU A 36 -0.63 1.80 0.70
N ASN A 37 0.32 1.30 -0.10
CA ASN A 37 0.03 0.81 -1.44
C ASN A 37 -0.69 -0.55 -1.42
N LEU A 38 -2.00 -0.54 -1.19
CA LEU A 38 -2.79 -1.77 -1.16
C LEU A 38 -2.91 -2.45 -2.54
N ALA A 39 -2.87 -3.78 -2.56
CA ALA A 39 -3.09 -4.59 -3.75
C ALA A 39 -4.58 -4.69 -4.11
N ILE A 40 -5.28 -3.55 -4.22
CA ILE A 40 -6.76 -3.49 -4.29
C ILE A 40 -7.31 -4.40 -5.39
N LYS A 41 -6.69 -4.40 -6.58
CA LYS A 41 -7.08 -5.29 -7.70
C LYS A 41 -7.03 -6.78 -7.34
N ASN A 42 -6.08 -7.19 -6.50
CA ASN A 42 -6.00 -8.58 -6.02
C ASN A 42 -6.99 -8.83 -4.88
N MET A 43 -7.22 -7.86 -4.01
CA MET A 43 -8.16 -8.00 -2.90
C MET A 43 -9.60 -8.17 -3.38
N VAL A 44 -10.01 -7.44 -4.43
CA VAL A 44 -11.35 -7.54 -5.02
C VAL A 44 -11.59 -8.89 -5.71
N LYS A 45 -10.54 -9.66 -6.05
CA LYS A 45 -10.71 -11.03 -6.58
C LYS A 45 -11.26 -12.02 -5.54
N ASN A 46 -11.13 -11.69 -4.25
CA ASN A 46 -11.74 -12.50 -3.20
C ASN A 46 -13.26 -12.29 -3.21
N GLN A 47 -14.01 -13.27 -3.71
CA GLN A 47 -15.46 -13.19 -3.86
C GLN A 47 -16.18 -12.83 -2.55
N LYS A 48 -15.68 -13.28 -1.39
CA LYS A 48 -16.29 -13.01 -0.08
C LYS A 48 -16.13 -11.55 0.37
N LEU A 49 -15.08 -10.87 -0.06
CA LEU A 49 -14.74 -9.50 0.35
C LEU A 49 -14.91 -8.47 -0.78
N SER A 50 -15.11 -8.94 -2.01
CA SER A 50 -15.16 -8.12 -3.22
C SER A 50 -16.14 -6.94 -3.11
N GLN A 51 -17.37 -7.24 -2.66
CA GLN A 51 -18.43 -6.25 -2.50
C GLN A 51 -18.07 -5.22 -1.43
N ALA A 52 -17.66 -5.68 -0.24
CA ALA A 52 -17.26 -4.79 0.85
C ALA A 52 -16.09 -3.87 0.47
N ILE A 53 -15.06 -4.41 -0.20
CA ILE A 53 -13.90 -3.62 -0.67
C ILE A 53 -14.33 -2.60 -1.74
N SER A 54 -15.23 -3.01 -2.65
CA SER A 54 -15.73 -2.12 -3.71
C SER A 54 -16.59 -1.00 -3.15
N ASP A 55 -17.39 -1.27 -2.11
CA ASP A 55 -18.24 -0.28 -1.47
C ASP A 55 -17.43 0.82 -0.77
N VAL A 56 -16.29 0.48 -0.15
CA VAL A 56 -15.41 1.49 0.49
C VAL A 56 -14.58 2.29 -0.53
N SER A 57 -14.51 1.85 -1.79
CA SER A 57 -13.92 2.63 -2.89
C SER A 57 -12.46 3.07 -2.67
N TRP A 58 -11.63 2.23 -2.04
CA TRP A 58 -10.23 2.55 -1.71
C TRP A 58 -9.39 3.03 -2.91
N GLY A 59 -9.62 2.43 -4.09
CA GLY A 59 -8.91 2.82 -5.30
C GLY A 59 -9.27 4.23 -5.75
N GLU A 60 -10.53 4.63 -5.53
CA GLU A 60 -11.00 5.98 -5.85
C GLU A 60 -10.52 7.00 -4.82
N ILE A 61 -10.51 6.66 -3.54
CA ILE A 61 -9.96 7.53 -2.47
C ILE A 61 -8.49 7.84 -2.76
N THR A 62 -7.66 6.83 -2.98
CA THR A 62 -6.22 6.99 -3.28
C THR A 62 -5.99 7.80 -4.55
N ARG A 63 -6.74 7.53 -5.62
CA ARG A 63 -6.72 8.32 -6.86
C ARG A 63 -7.06 9.79 -6.60
N GLN A 64 -8.11 10.05 -5.81
CA GLN A 64 -8.56 11.41 -5.49
C GLN A 64 -7.56 12.18 -4.64
N LEU A 65 -7.03 11.55 -3.58
CA LEU A 65 -5.98 12.13 -2.76
C LEU A 65 -4.74 12.47 -3.60
N ALA A 66 -4.31 11.56 -4.47
CA ALA A 66 -3.13 11.77 -5.31
C ALA A 66 -3.26 13.00 -6.21
N TYR A 67 -4.39 13.18 -6.92
CA TYR A 67 -4.54 14.35 -7.78
C TYR A 67 -4.82 15.64 -6.99
N LYS A 68 -5.59 15.58 -5.90
CA LYS A 68 -5.89 16.78 -5.09
C LYS A 68 -4.67 17.27 -4.34
N CYS A 69 -3.84 16.38 -3.79
CA CYS A 69 -2.57 16.79 -3.20
C CYS A 69 -1.72 17.57 -4.20
N ARG A 70 -1.64 17.12 -5.46
CA ARG A 70 -0.95 17.89 -6.52
C ARG A 70 -1.58 19.25 -6.78
N TRP A 71 -2.90 19.35 -6.81
CA TRP A 71 -3.60 20.63 -7.03
C TRP A 71 -3.38 21.65 -5.91
N TYR A 72 -3.39 21.18 -4.66
CA TYR A 72 -3.30 22.03 -3.47
C TYR A 72 -1.87 22.16 -2.93
N GLY A 73 -0.85 21.65 -3.65
CA GLY A 73 0.55 21.70 -3.22
C GLY A 73 0.83 20.93 -1.93
N ARG A 74 0.13 19.80 -1.71
CA ARG A 74 0.35 18.89 -0.57
C ARG A 74 1.22 17.71 -0.98
N ASN A 75 1.91 17.13 0.00
CA ASN A 75 2.66 15.91 -0.22
C ASN A 75 1.73 14.70 -0.19
N TYR A 76 1.85 13.83 -1.19
CA TYR A 76 1.20 12.52 -1.22
C TYR A 76 2.27 11.46 -1.35
N ILE A 77 2.34 10.56 -0.36
CA ILE A 77 3.39 9.55 -0.26
C ILE A 77 2.72 8.17 -0.17
N GLU A 78 3.10 7.28 -1.07
CA GLU A 78 2.71 5.87 -1.00
C GLU A 78 3.88 5.07 -0.43
N ILE A 79 3.63 4.34 0.65
CA ILE A 79 4.62 3.42 1.21
C ILE A 79 4.43 2.01 0.65
N ASP A 80 5.50 1.22 0.72
CA ASP A 80 5.48 -0.17 0.27
C ASP A 80 4.47 -1.01 1.06
N ARG A 81 3.82 -1.92 0.35
CA ARG A 81 2.74 -2.76 0.88
C ARG A 81 3.19 -3.89 1.80
N TRP A 82 4.48 -4.22 1.76
CA TRP A 82 5.07 -5.23 2.62
C TRP A 82 5.60 -4.62 3.92
N PHE A 83 5.49 -3.30 4.07
CA PHE A 83 5.78 -2.64 5.33
C PHE A 83 4.83 -3.17 6.41
N PRO A 84 5.34 -3.67 7.55
CA PRO A 84 4.54 -4.33 8.57
C PRO A 84 3.77 -3.32 9.45
N SER A 85 3.00 -2.42 8.85
CA SER A 85 2.29 -1.30 9.51
C SER A 85 1.48 -1.74 10.71
N SER A 86 0.68 -2.79 10.57
CA SER A 86 -0.19 -3.33 11.62
C SER A 86 0.51 -4.24 12.64
N LYS A 87 1.70 -4.79 12.30
CA LYS A 87 2.46 -5.70 13.18
C LYS A 87 3.53 -5.00 14.00
N ARG A 88 4.00 -3.86 13.52
CA ARG A 88 5.06 -3.08 14.15
C ARG A 88 4.49 -2.27 15.31
N CYS A 89 5.13 -2.27 16.46
CA CYS A 89 4.82 -1.35 17.55
C CYS A 89 5.28 0.06 17.15
N SER A 90 4.36 1.02 17.18
CA SER A 90 4.69 2.43 16.89
C SER A 90 5.51 3.11 18.00
N ASN A 91 5.60 2.50 19.18
CA ASN A 91 6.40 3.01 20.30
C ASN A 91 7.86 2.54 20.25
N CYS A 92 8.12 1.22 20.22
CA CYS A 92 9.48 0.66 20.27
C CYS A 92 9.97 0.03 18.95
N GLY A 93 9.10 -0.16 17.97
CA GLY A 93 9.46 -0.79 16.69
C GLY A 93 9.46 -2.32 16.67
N TYR A 94 9.13 -2.99 17.77
CA TYR A 94 8.94 -4.45 17.81
C TYR A 94 7.97 -4.92 16.73
N ILE A 95 8.28 -6.00 16.01
CA ILE A 95 7.41 -6.56 14.96
C ILE A 95 6.85 -7.88 15.46
N ALA A 96 5.53 -7.93 15.67
CA ALA A 96 4.85 -9.17 16.03
C ALA A 96 4.98 -10.22 14.91
N GLU A 97 5.21 -11.47 15.30
CA GLU A 97 5.32 -12.59 14.34
C GLU A 97 4.00 -12.78 13.57
N LYS A 98 2.89 -12.83 14.32
CA LYS A 98 1.54 -13.04 13.79
C LYS A 98 0.61 -11.92 14.23
N MET A 99 -0.26 -11.50 13.31
CA MET A 99 -1.25 -10.45 13.53
C MET A 99 -2.53 -10.81 12.76
N PRO A 100 -3.30 -11.82 13.22
CA PRO A 100 -4.54 -12.27 12.58
C PRO A 100 -5.61 -11.17 12.53
N LEU A 101 -6.45 -11.13 11.48
CA LEU A 101 -7.41 -10.02 11.25
C LEU A 101 -8.38 -9.73 12.42
N ASN A 102 -8.71 -10.74 13.23
CA ASN A 102 -9.63 -10.62 14.37
C ASN A 102 -9.04 -9.91 15.60
N ILE A 103 -7.71 -9.82 15.71
CA ILE A 103 -7.09 -9.06 16.81
C ILE A 103 -7.24 -7.56 16.48
N ARG A 104 -7.95 -6.80 17.31
CA ARG A 104 -8.16 -5.35 17.10
C ARG A 104 -7.34 -4.50 18.06
N GLU A 105 -7.09 -5.04 19.24
CA GLU A 105 -6.25 -4.45 20.26
C GLU A 105 -5.15 -5.44 20.66
N TRP A 106 -3.97 -4.94 21.01
CA TRP A 106 -2.86 -5.78 21.48
C TRP A 106 -1.88 -4.96 22.33
N ASP A 107 -1.22 -5.64 23.26
CA ASP A 107 -0.12 -5.06 24.04
C ASP A 107 1.21 -5.48 23.42
N CYS A 108 2.14 -4.53 23.29
CA CYS A 108 3.47 -4.83 22.80
C CYS A 108 4.22 -5.73 23.81
N PRO A 109 4.70 -6.92 23.42
CA PRO A 109 5.39 -7.82 24.34
C PRO A 109 6.79 -7.32 24.74
N ASP A 110 7.32 -6.34 24.01
CA ASP A 110 8.64 -5.75 24.26
C ASP A 110 8.57 -4.53 25.19
N CYS A 111 7.70 -3.55 24.88
CA CYS A 111 7.62 -2.31 25.65
C CYS A 111 6.33 -2.13 26.46
N GLY A 112 5.39 -3.08 26.42
CA GLY A 112 4.13 -3.05 27.19
C GLY A 112 3.10 -2.03 26.72
N THR A 113 3.32 -1.32 25.61
CA THR A 113 2.37 -0.32 25.12
C THR A 113 1.10 -0.97 24.56
N HIS A 114 -0.06 -0.50 25.02
CA HIS A 114 -1.36 -0.89 24.48
C HIS A 114 -1.65 -0.22 23.14
N HIS A 115 -2.18 -0.97 22.19
CA HIS A 115 -2.46 -0.50 20.83
C HIS A 115 -3.84 -0.89 20.34
N ASP A 116 -4.63 0.08 19.89
CA ASP A 116 -5.58 -0.16 18.78
C ASP A 116 -4.76 -0.40 17.50
N ARG A 117 -5.07 -1.47 16.78
CA ARG A 117 -4.32 -1.91 15.61
C ARG A 117 -4.29 -0.85 14.50
N ASP A 118 -5.41 -0.21 14.21
CA ASP A 118 -5.52 0.70 13.07
C ASP A 118 -4.88 2.06 13.38
N VAL A 119 -5.03 2.53 14.63
CA VAL A 119 -4.32 3.71 15.13
C VAL A 119 -2.81 3.46 15.15
N ASN A 120 -2.37 2.30 15.61
CA ASN A 120 -0.96 1.92 15.56
C ASN A 120 -0.43 1.82 14.12
N ALA A 121 -1.20 1.21 13.21
CA ALA A 121 -0.86 1.12 11.80
C ALA A 121 -0.73 2.50 11.16
N SER A 122 -1.67 3.42 11.42
CA SER A 122 -1.60 4.78 10.88
C SER A 122 -0.38 5.57 11.37
N LYS A 123 0.00 5.44 12.64
CA LYS A 123 1.26 5.99 13.19
C LYS A 123 2.49 5.45 12.46
N ASN A 124 2.54 4.13 12.25
CA ASN A 124 3.66 3.50 11.53
C ASN A 124 3.72 3.91 10.06
N ILE A 125 2.56 4.01 9.39
CA ILE A 125 2.46 4.45 8.00
C ILE A 125 3.01 5.88 7.87
N LEU A 126 2.58 6.79 8.75
CA LEU A 126 3.07 8.16 8.76
C LEU A 126 4.59 8.21 8.99
N ALA A 127 5.11 7.49 9.99
CA ALA A 127 6.54 7.44 10.28
C ALA A 127 7.35 6.93 9.08
N ALA A 128 6.89 5.87 8.41
CA ALA A 128 7.53 5.33 7.22
C ALA A 128 7.51 6.33 6.05
N GLY A 129 6.38 7.00 5.81
CA GLY A 129 6.26 8.00 4.75
C GLY A 129 7.17 9.22 4.97
N LEU A 130 7.26 9.70 6.21
CA LEU A 130 8.16 10.80 6.57
C LEU A 130 9.63 10.39 6.38
N ALA A 131 10.01 9.17 6.76
CA ALA A 131 11.36 8.66 6.53
C ALA A 131 11.71 8.63 5.02
N VAL A 132 10.79 8.19 4.16
CA VAL A 132 10.96 8.22 2.69
C VAL A 132 11.16 9.67 2.19
N SER A 133 10.37 10.61 2.69
CA SER A 133 10.45 12.02 2.30
C SER A 133 11.78 12.67 2.68
N VAL A 134 12.30 12.40 3.88
CA VAL A 134 13.54 13.00 4.38
C VAL A 134 14.76 12.38 3.69
N CYS A 135 14.78 11.05 3.51
CA CYS A 135 15.95 10.36 3.00
C CYS A 135 16.11 10.41 1.48
N ARG A 136 15.13 10.94 0.72
CA ARG A 136 15.03 10.80 -0.76
C ARG A 136 15.29 9.35 -1.24
N ALA A 137 15.09 8.37 -0.37
CA ALA A 137 15.46 6.99 -0.62
C ALA A 137 14.23 6.26 -1.18
N THR A 138 14.30 5.88 -2.46
CA THR A 138 13.41 4.88 -3.04
C THR A 138 13.74 3.53 -2.41
N ILE A 139 13.10 3.20 -1.29
CA ILE A 139 13.20 1.85 -0.70
C ILE A 139 12.38 0.91 -1.58
N ARG A 140 12.98 0.47 -2.69
CA ARG A 140 12.57 -0.75 -3.40
C ARG A 140 13.42 -1.89 -2.86
N PRO A 141 12.84 -3.01 -2.41
CA PRO A 141 13.62 -4.22 -2.20
C PRO A 141 14.18 -4.66 -3.56
N GLU A 142 15.48 -4.93 -3.63
CA GLU A 142 16.11 -5.49 -4.83
C GLU A 142 15.35 -6.75 -5.25
N GLN A 143 14.82 -6.74 -6.47
CA GLN A 143 14.37 -7.96 -7.11
C GLN A 143 15.59 -8.84 -7.33
N SER A 144 15.64 -9.97 -6.63
CA SER A 144 16.59 -11.05 -6.90
C SER A 144 16.49 -11.44 -8.37
N LYS A 145 17.44 -10.98 -9.18
CA LYS A 145 17.64 -11.52 -10.52
C LYS A 145 18.22 -12.91 -10.33
N SER A 146 17.37 -13.92 -10.50
CA SER A 146 17.80 -15.29 -10.77
C SER A 146 18.71 -15.26 -12.01
N VAL A 147 20.02 -15.33 -11.79
CA VAL A 147 21.00 -15.52 -12.86
C VAL A 147 20.78 -16.93 -13.38
N LYS A 148 20.15 -17.05 -14.56
CA LYS A 148 20.24 -18.28 -15.36
C LYS A 148 21.68 -18.38 -15.84
N ALA A 149 22.37 -19.45 -15.41
CA ALA A 149 23.66 -19.82 -15.97
C ALA A 149 23.49 -20.17 -17.45
N GLY A 150 23.86 -19.23 -18.33
CA GLY A 150 24.04 -19.51 -19.75
C GLY A 150 25.41 -20.15 -19.94
N ALA A 151 25.43 -21.45 -20.21
CA ALA A 151 26.64 -22.15 -20.64
C ALA A 151 27.03 -21.69 -22.05
N GLU A 152 28.24 -21.14 -22.19
CA GLU A 152 28.85 -20.88 -23.50
C GLU A 152 29.40 -22.18 -24.12
N PRO A 153 29.25 -22.40 -25.43
CA PRO A 153 29.90 -23.51 -26.12
C PRO A 153 31.37 -23.18 -26.40
N ARG A 154 32.29 -24.03 -25.90
CA ARG A 154 33.73 -23.92 -26.19
C ARG A 154 34.04 -24.21 -27.66
N LYS A 155 34.59 -23.23 -28.39
CA LYS A 155 35.15 -23.40 -29.74
C LYS A 155 36.57 -24.00 -29.69
N GLY A 156 36.72 -25.18 -30.30
CA GLY A 156 37.84 -25.68 -31.12
C GLY A 156 39.32 -25.49 -30.74
N LYS A 157 40.05 -26.60 -30.60
CA LYS A 157 41.46 -26.72 -31.04
C LYS A 157 41.56 -27.85 -32.08
N LYS A 158 41.80 -27.51 -33.35
CA LYS A 158 42.22 -28.46 -34.38
C LYS A 158 43.73 -28.71 -34.22
N GLN A 159 44.13 -29.95 -34.01
CA GLN A 159 45.54 -30.37 -34.08
C GLN A 159 45.92 -30.59 -35.55
N LYS A 160 47.07 -30.04 -35.97
CA LYS A 160 47.71 -30.35 -37.25
C LYS A 160 48.39 -31.73 -37.17
N PRO A 161 48.32 -32.58 -38.21
CA PRO A 161 49.16 -33.76 -38.28
C PRO A 161 50.61 -33.33 -38.63
N LYS A 162 51.58 -33.96 -37.98
CA LYS A 162 53.00 -33.91 -38.39
C LYS A 162 53.24 -35.06 -39.38
N SER A 163 54.04 -34.76 -40.41
CA SER A 163 54.66 -35.74 -41.32
C SER A 163 55.42 -36.84 -40.59
#